data_AF-A0A3M8ERT9-F1
#
_entry.id   AF-A0A3M8ERT9-F1
#
_cell.length_a   1.000
_cell.length_b   1.000
_cell.length_c   1.000
_cell.angle_alpha   90.00
_cell.angle_beta   90.00
_cell.angle_gamma   90.00
#
_symmetry.space_group_name_H-M   'P 1'
#
loop_
_entity.id
_entity.type
_entity.pdbx_description
1 polymer ?
#
loop_
_entity_poly.entity_id
_entity_poly.type
_entity_poly.pdbx_seq_one_letter_code
_entity_poly.pdbx_strand_id
1 'polypeptide(L)'
;MIEIKESDLKIEYYRGSGPGGQHRNVTDSCVRIRHLPTGIVVQACENRSQSRNREMAMERLHQALERRYRRVKSRVPTNVPTGQKKKRLEDKKHRALTKKHRTLTDE
;
A
#
# COMPACT_ATOMS: atom_id res chain seq x y z
N MET A 1 0.98 19.76 4.85
CA MET A 1 2.22 19.23 4.23
C MET A 1 3.23 19.05 5.33
N ILE A 2 3.97 17.95 5.37
CA ILE A 2 5.02 17.76 6.38
C ILE A 2 6.19 18.64 5.97
N GLU A 3 6.59 19.55 6.85
CA GLU A 3 7.76 20.40 6.65
C GLU A 3 9.02 19.54 6.80
N ILE A 4 9.90 19.59 5.79
CA ILE A 4 11.14 18.83 5.76
C ILE A 4 12.27 19.84 5.67
N LYS A 5 13.14 19.86 6.68
CA LYS A 5 14.32 20.71 6.68
C LYS A 5 15.39 20.11 5.79
N GLU A 6 16.08 20.95 5.02
CA GLU A 6 17.19 20.48 4.18
C GLU A 6 18.33 19.88 4.99
N SER A 7 18.54 20.33 6.23
CA SER A 7 19.53 19.78 7.17
C SER A 7 19.29 18.30 7.50
N ASP A 8 18.05 17.84 7.40
CA ASP A 8 17.66 16.47 7.75
C ASP A 8 17.75 15.52 6.55
N LEU A 9 18.19 16.03 5.39
CA LEU A 9 18.30 15.30 4.14
C LEU A 9 19.76 15.05 3.79
N LYS A 10 20.06 13.78 3.51
CA LYS A 10 21.29 13.40 2.82
C LYS A 10 20.96 13.06 1.37
N ILE A 11 21.46 13.86 0.44
CA ILE A 11 21.26 13.67 -1.00
C ILE A 11 22.55 13.10 -1.59
N GLU A 12 22.42 11.98 -2.28
CA GLU A 12 23.50 11.29 -2.98
C GLU A 12 23.13 11.17 -4.46
N TYR A 13 24.10 11.45 -5.32
CA TYR A 13 23.97 11.27 -6.76
C TYR A 13 24.72 10.03 -7.18
N TYR A 14 24.12 9.24 -8.06
CA TYR A 14 24.72 7.99 -8.50
C TYR A 14 24.29 7.65 -9.93
N ARG A 15 24.98 6.67 -10.50
CA ARG A 15 24.67 6.16 -11.83
C ARG A 15 23.55 5.12 -11.78
N GLY A 16 22.59 5.23 -12.70
CA GLY A 16 21.48 4.28 -12.79
C GLY A 16 21.94 2.87 -13.13
N SER A 17 21.41 1.88 -12.42
CA SER A 17 21.63 0.45 -12.74
C SER A 17 20.66 -0.02 -13.82
N GLY A 18 21.08 -0.91 -14.72
CA GLY A 18 20.23 -1.61 -15.69
C GLY A 18 20.53 -1.29 -17.15
N PRO A 19 19.90 -2.00 -18.11
CA PRO A 19 20.16 -1.82 -19.54
C PRO A 19 19.79 -0.39 -19.97
N GLY A 20 20.71 0.26 -20.67
CA GLY A 20 20.50 1.62 -21.18
C GLY A 20 21.61 2.04 -22.13
N GLY A 21 21.43 3.20 -22.75
CA GLY A 21 22.44 3.79 -23.63
C GLY A 21 23.59 4.43 -22.85
N GLN A 22 24.54 4.99 -23.60
CA GLN A 22 25.73 5.69 -23.08
C GLN A 22 25.37 6.71 -21.99
N HIS A 23 24.29 7.47 -22.19
CA HIS A 23 23.86 8.49 -21.23
C HIS A 23 23.53 7.92 -19.82
N ARG A 24 22.85 6.77 -19.74
CA ARG A 24 22.53 6.12 -18.45
C ARG A 24 23.77 5.54 -17.77
N ASN A 25 24.73 5.08 -18.58
CA ASN A 25 25.92 4.36 -18.12
C ASN A 25 27.11 5.27 -17.81
N VAL A 26 27.04 6.57 -18.13
CA VAL A 26 28.13 7.52 -17.91
C VAL A 26 27.71 8.62 -16.94
N THR A 27 26.49 9.14 -17.05
CA THR A 27 26.02 10.29 -16.27
C THR A 27 25.42 9.88 -14.92
N ASP A 28 25.80 10.58 -13.86
CA ASP A 28 25.24 10.44 -12.52
C ASP A 28 23.91 11.20 -12.39
N SER A 29 22.90 10.72 -13.12
CA SER A 29 21.59 11.35 -13.17
C SER A 29 20.63 10.88 -12.06
N CYS A 30 20.89 9.74 -11.42
CA CYS A 30 20.02 9.25 -10.36
C CYS A 30 20.26 9.97 -9.04
N VAL A 31 19.18 10.14 -8.28
CA VAL A 31 19.19 10.80 -6.97
C VAL A 31 18.68 9.83 -5.92
N ARG A 32 19.43 9.69 -4.83
CA ARG A 32 19.00 9.02 -3.61
C ARG A 32 18.90 10.06 -2.49
N ILE A 33 17.75 10.12 -1.84
CA ILE A 33 17.52 11.01 -0.71
C ILE A 33 17.24 10.15 0.52
N ARG A 34 18.02 10.36 1.57
CA ARG A 34 17.82 9.76 2.89
C ARG A 34 17.37 10.84 3.86
N HIS A 35 16.23 10.62 4.51
CA HIS A 35 15.80 11.44 5.64
C HIS A 35 16.42 10.88 6.92
N LEU A 36 17.33 11.63 7.52
CA LEU A 36 18.13 11.22 8.68
C LEU A 36 17.28 10.81 9.89
N PRO A 37 16.28 11.59 10.34
CA PRO A 37 15.58 11.27 11.59
C PRO A 37 14.59 10.10 11.45
N THR A 38 14.05 9.84 10.25
CA THR A 38 13.15 8.70 10.02
C THR A 38 13.87 7.47 9.47
N GLY A 39 15.07 7.63 8.92
CA GLY A 39 15.80 6.57 8.23
C GLY A 39 15.19 6.16 6.89
N ILE A 40 14.16 6.86 6.39
CA ILE A 40 13.53 6.55 5.11
C ILE A 40 14.49 6.95 3.98
N VAL A 41 14.71 6.02 3.07
CA VAL A 41 15.50 6.23 1.86
C VAL A 41 14.59 6.12 0.65
N VAL A 42 14.63 7.11 -0.23
CA VAL A 42 13.94 7.11 -1.51
C VAL A 42 14.93 7.36 -2.64
N GLN A 43 14.59 6.89 -3.83
CA GLN A 43 15.43 7.03 -5.01
C GLN A 43 14.58 7.36 -6.23
N ALA A 44 15.16 8.07 -7.20
CA ALA A 44 14.56 8.42 -8.47
C ALA A 44 15.61 8.44 -9.60
N CYS A 45 15.24 7.85 -10.74
CA CYS A 45 16.11 7.57 -11.89
C CYS A 45 15.36 7.65 -13.24
N GLU A 46 14.11 8.13 -13.25
CA GLU A 46 13.20 7.97 -14.39
C GLU A 46 13.56 8.91 -15.54
N ASN A 47 14.15 10.07 -15.23
CA ASN A 47 14.49 11.07 -16.22
C ASN A 47 15.99 11.19 -16.43
N ARG A 48 16.37 11.70 -17.61
CA ARG A 48 17.76 12.05 -17.95
C ARG A 48 18.32 13.20 -17.10
N SER A 49 17.44 14.07 -16.59
CA SER A 49 17.83 15.25 -15.81
C SER A 49 17.88 14.94 -14.32
N GLN A 50 19.01 15.26 -13.69
CA GLN A 50 19.23 15.13 -12.25
C GLN A 50 18.28 16.02 -11.42
N SER A 51 17.97 17.24 -11.89
CA SER A 51 17.05 18.15 -11.18
C SER A 51 15.65 17.56 -11.09
N ARG A 52 15.13 17.04 -12.21
CA ARG A 52 13.83 16.40 -12.27
C ARG A 52 13.78 15.13 -11.41
N ASN A 53 14.86 14.36 -11.38
CA ASN A 53 14.97 13.22 -10.47
C ASN A 53 15.01 13.65 -8.99
N ARG A 54 15.65 14.78 -8.65
CA ARG A 54 15.63 15.34 -7.29
C ARG A 54 14.22 15.74 -6.87
N GLU A 55 13.47 16.42 -7.73
CA GLU A 55 12.07 16.80 -7.48
C GLU A 55 11.18 15.58 -7.24
N MET A 56 11.27 14.56 -8.11
CA MET A 56 10.51 13.32 -7.95
C MET A 56 10.91 12.54 -6.68
N ALA A 57 12.21 12.49 -6.37
CA ALA A 57 12.67 11.87 -5.12
C ALA A 57 12.10 12.62 -3.90
N MET A 58 12.03 13.95 -3.96
CA MET A 58 11.46 14.76 -2.88
C MET A 58 9.95 14.51 -2.71
N GLU A 59 9.20 14.44 -3.82
CA GLU A 59 7.79 14.08 -3.81
C GLU A 59 7.55 12.68 -3.20
N ARG A 60 8.36 11.69 -3.60
CA ARG A 60 8.33 10.34 -3.02
C ARG A 60 8.63 10.34 -1.53
N LEU A 61 9.58 11.16 -1.08
CA LEU A 61 9.90 11.28 0.33
C LEU A 61 8.71 11.86 1.12
N HIS A 62 8.06 12.90 0.60
CA HIS A 62 6.86 13.46 1.21
C HIS A 62 5.75 12.41 1.34
N GLN A 63 5.46 11.64 0.28
CA GLN A 63 4.45 10.58 0.32
C GLN A 63 4.80 9.47 1.32
N ALA A 64 6.08 9.08 1.39
CA ALA A 64 6.55 8.07 2.34
C ALA A 64 6.44 8.54 3.79
N LEU A 65 6.78 9.81 4.06
CA LEU A 65 6.61 10.42 5.38
C LEU A 65 5.14 10.55 5.75
N GLU A 66 4.30 11.01 4.82
CA GLU A 66 2.85 11.10 5.06
C GLU A 66 2.28 9.72 5.41
N ARG A 67 2.63 8.68 4.64
CA ARG A 67 2.21 7.31 4.92
C ARG A 67 2.65 6.85 6.31
N ARG A 68 3.87 7.19 6.74
CA ARG A 68 4.38 6.83 8.07
C ARG A 68 3.62 7.51 9.19
N TYR A 69 3.29 8.80 9.05
CA TYR A 69 2.55 9.53 10.07
C TYR A 69 1.03 9.33 9.99
N ARG A 70 0.52 8.80 8.87
CA ARG A 70 -0.89 8.46 8.72
C ARG A 70 -1.24 7.32 9.67
N ARG A 71 -2.08 7.63 10.66
CA ARG A 71 -2.71 6.62 11.51
C ARG A 71 -3.68 5.80 10.67
N VAL A 72 -3.37 4.52 10.44
CA VAL A 72 -4.30 3.60 9.78
C VAL A 72 -5.48 3.38 10.73
N LYS A 73 -6.71 3.67 10.26
CA LYS A 73 -7.90 3.30 11.02
C LYS A 73 -7.98 1.78 11.09
N SER A 74 -8.10 1.23 12.30
CA SER A 74 -8.30 -0.21 12.48
C SER A 74 -9.58 -0.64 11.76
N ARG A 75 -9.50 -1.73 10.98
CA ARG A 75 -10.68 -2.31 10.35
C ARG A 75 -11.63 -2.80 11.46
N VAL A 76 -12.84 -2.25 11.49
CA VAL A 76 -13.90 -2.78 12.34
C VAL A 76 -14.50 -4.01 11.65
N PRO A 77 -14.56 -5.19 12.31
CA PRO A 77 -15.19 -6.36 11.72
C PRO A 77 -16.68 -6.10 11.51
N THR A 78 -17.20 -6.51 10.35
CA THR A 78 -18.62 -6.36 10.04
C THR A 78 -19.41 -7.49 10.68
N ASN A 79 -20.50 -7.16 11.36
CA ASN A 79 -21.46 -8.14 11.86
C ASN A 79 -22.25 -8.79 10.70
N VAL A 80 -22.69 -10.04 10.89
CA VAL A 80 -23.53 -10.74 9.91
C VAL A 80 -24.83 -9.95 9.66
N PRO A 81 -25.19 -9.64 8.39
CA PRO A 81 -26.42 -8.91 8.07
C PRO A 81 -27.68 -9.61 8.59
N THR A 82 -28.71 -8.82 8.91
CA THR A 82 -29.99 -9.34 9.41
C THR A 82 -30.67 -10.28 8.41
N GLY A 83 -30.59 -10.00 7.10
CA GLY A 83 -31.09 -10.88 6.05
C GLY A 83 -30.43 -12.27 6.04
N GLN A 84 -29.11 -12.32 6.26
CA GLN A 84 -28.37 -13.59 6.39
C GLN A 84 -28.82 -14.39 7.62
N LYS A 85 -29.12 -13.72 8.75
CA LYS A 85 -29.66 -14.38 9.95
C LYS A 85 -31.06 -14.96 9.68
N LYS A 86 -31.94 -14.21 8.99
CA LYS A 86 -33.28 -14.68 8.61
C LYS A 86 -33.21 -15.90 7.70
N LYS A 87 -32.38 -15.86 6.66
CA LYS A 87 -32.18 -16.98 5.73
C LYS A 87 -31.73 -18.25 6.45
N ARG A 88 -30.74 -18.16 7.36
CA ARG A 88 -30.30 -19.33 8.16
C ARG A 88 -31.44 -19.93 8.98
N LEU A 89 -32.32 -19.11 9.53
CA LEU A 89 -33.47 -19.58 10.30
C LEU A 89 -34.47 -20.30 9.40
N GLU A 90 -34.76 -19.74 8.22
CA GLU A 90 -35.64 -20.35 7.21
C GLU A 90 -35.09 -21.68 6.71
N ASP A 91 -33.81 -21.72 6.33
CA ASP A 91 -33.13 -22.95 5.91
C ASP A 91 -33.18 -24.03 7.00
N LYS A 92 -33.00 -23.64 8.27
CA LYS A 92 -33.11 -24.55 9.42
C LYS A 92 -34.53 -25.11 9.56
N LYS A 93 -35.56 -24.28 9.39
CA LYS A 93 -36.97 -24.70 9.43
C LYS A 93 -37.27 -25.66 8.28
N HIS A 94 -36.87 -25.31 7.06
CA HIS A 94 -37.09 -26.13 5.87
C HIS A 94 -36.44 -27.52 6.03
N ARG A 95 -35.18 -27.57 6.48
CA ARG A 95 -34.48 -28.83 6.74
C ARG A 95 -35.17 -29.70 7.80
N ALA A 96 -35.71 -29.08 8.85
CA ALA A 96 -36.46 -29.79 9.88
C ALA A 96 -37.77 -30.40 9.32
N LEU A 97 -38.49 -29.65 8.47
CA LEU A 97 -39.68 -30.16 7.77
C LEU A 97 -39.33 -31.33 6.86
N THR A 98 -38.28 -31.21 6.05
CA THR A 98 -37.82 -32.32 5.18
C THR A 98 -37.46 -33.57 5.98
N LYS A 99 -36.81 -33.43 7.14
CA LYS A 99 -36.48 -34.58 8.01
C LYS A 99 -37.71 -35.27 8.58
N LYS A 100 -38.68 -34.50 9.09
CA LYS A 100 -39.95 -35.04 9.60
C LYS A 100 -40.70 -35.80 8.51
N HIS A 101 -40.72 -35.26 7.30
CA HIS A 101 -41.38 -35.91 6.18
C HIS A 101 -40.75 -37.26 5.83
N ARG A 102 -39.41 -37.34 5.85
CA ARG A 102 -38.68 -38.61 5.62
C ARG A 102 -39.00 -39.66 6.68
N THR A 103 -39.00 -39.28 7.95
CA THR A 103 -39.31 -40.22 9.04
C THR A 103 -40.76 -40.73 9.00
N LEU A 104 -41.69 -39.94 8.45
CA LEU A 104 -43.11 -40.32 8.32
C LEU A 104 -43.39 -41.21 7.09
N THR A 105 -42.53 -41.17 6.07
CA THR A 105 -42.65 -42.03 4.88
C THR A 105 -42.00 -43.40 5.05
N ASP A 106 -41.22 -43.59 6.12
CA ASP A 106 -40.53 -44.84 6.44
C ASP A 106 -41.32 -45.74 7.45
N GLU A 107 -42.53 -45.32 7.87
CA GLU A 107 -43.53 -46.12 8.64
C GLU A 107 -44.66 -46.61 7.73
#